data_AF-A0A6N8WYQ3-F1
#
_entry.id   AF-A0A6N8WYQ3-F1
#
_cell.length_a   1.000
_cell.length_b   1.000
_cell.length_c   1.000
_cell.angle_alpha   90.00
_cell.angle_beta   90.00
_cell.angle_gamma   90.00
#
_symmetry.space_group_name_H-M   'P 1'
#
loop_
_entity.id
_entity.type
_entity.pdbx_description
1 polymer ?
#
loop_
_entity_poly.entity_id
_entity_poly.type
_entity_poly.pdbx_seq_one_letter_code
_entity_poly.pdbx_strand_id
1 'polypeptide(L)'
;MAPTPRASFRSSRSFWRTSPRTPDPAARRRPDTVRSIVIPERAGGCSHARAHRSRNAGGGGRTLAVRYPGRIGYQPALELQATLVERRRRGEIPDTLLLLEHPHVITLGSSGRAGHVLLPSDELARRGIAVHEAGRGGDVTYHGPGQLVGYPILDLKPDRRDLHRYLRSLEGVLIRALGEFGLVGERDRDATGVWIGGAKVAAIGIRVSSGWITSHGFALNADTDLSHFDAIVPCGLRERPVTSISRLLRRRVTPELAAPAVVSAMTAEFGYGSVDDPGGANSK
;
A
#
# COMPACT_ATOMS: atom_id res chain seq x y z
N MET A 1 -66.56 25.24 -32.79
CA MET A 1 -65.56 24.97 -33.84
C MET A 1 -65.50 23.47 -34.07
N ALA A 2 -65.79 23.02 -35.27
CA ALA A 2 -65.66 21.62 -35.74
C ALA A 2 -64.98 21.69 -37.14
N PRO A 3 -64.50 20.59 -37.79
CA PRO A 3 -64.20 19.22 -37.34
C PRO A 3 -62.92 18.55 -37.97
N THR A 4 -62.62 17.30 -37.54
CA THR A 4 -62.06 16.11 -38.29
C THR A 4 -60.62 16.10 -38.89
N PRO A 5 -60.05 14.94 -39.34
CA PRO A 5 -60.38 13.49 -39.18
C PRO A 5 -59.15 12.62 -38.69
N ARG A 6 -59.25 11.39 -38.14
CA ARG A 6 -59.60 10.01 -38.62
C ARG A 6 -58.74 9.40 -39.76
N ALA A 7 -58.04 8.29 -39.44
CA ALA A 7 -57.87 6.98 -40.15
C ALA A 7 -56.60 6.28 -39.59
N SER A 8 -56.51 5.06 -39.05
CA SER A 8 -57.06 3.70 -39.28
C SER A 8 -56.40 2.88 -40.39
N PHE A 9 -56.23 1.57 -40.11
CA PHE A 9 -55.77 0.43 -40.93
C PHE A 9 -54.24 0.25 -41.06
N ARG A 10 -53.65 -0.95 -41.19
CA ARG A 10 -53.91 -2.36 -40.80
C ARG A 10 -52.81 -3.19 -41.49
N SER A 11 -52.35 -4.26 -40.82
CA SER A 11 -51.92 -5.56 -41.37
C SER A 11 -50.76 -5.68 -42.38
N SER A 12 -49.76 -6.50 -42.03
CA SER A 12 -49.48 -7.86 -42.54
C SER A 12 -48.12 -8.30 -41.95
N ARG A 13 -47.99 -9.43 -41.22
CA ARG A 13 -47.72 -10.82 -41.69
C ARG A 13 -46.60 -10.84 -42.75
N SER A 14 -45.52 -11.63 -42.68
CA SER A 14 -45.28 -12.91 -42.03
C SER A 14 -43.85 -13.41 -42.30
N PHE A 15 -43.30 -14.16 -41.33
CA PHE A 15 -42.48 -15.39 -41.50
C PHE A 15 -41.08 -15.31 -42.14
N TRP A 16 -40.05 -15.79 -41.41
CA TRP A 16 -39.48 -17.14 -41.58
C TRP A 16 -38.93 -17.69 -40.26
N ARG A 17 -39.28 -18.95 -39.98
CA ARG A 17 -38.71 -19.83 -38.95
C ARG A 17 -37.27 -20.18 -39.31
N THR A 18 -36.41 -20.30 -38.30
CA THR A 18 -35.56 -21.49 -38.06
C THR A 18 -34.92 -21.40 -36.66
N SER A 19 -35.37 -22.24 -35.72
CA SER A 19 -34.49 -22.78 -34.66
C SER A 19 -33.75 -24.00 -35.24
N PRO A 20 -32.55 -24.34 -34.73
CA PRO A 20 -32.56 -25.41 -33.72
C PRO A 20 -31.43 -25.38 -32.67
N ARG A 21 -31.72 -26.10 -31.57
CA ARG A 21 -30.83 -26.85 -30.65
C ARG A 21 -30.14 -26.09 -29.51
N THR A 22 -30.80 -26.20 -28.35
CA THR A 22 -30.16 -26.38 -27.04
C THR A 22 -29.39 -27.70 -26.98
N PRO A 23 -28.24 -27.76 -26.29
CA PRO A 23 -27.68 -29.03 -25.80
C PRO A 23 -28.11 -29.29 -24.35
N ASP A 24 -28.61 -30.50 -24.10
CA ASP A 24 -28.87 -31.11 -22.79
C ASP A 24 -27.55 -31.51 -22.08
N PRO A 25 -27.48 -31.55 -20.74
CA PRO A 25 -26.27 -31.77 -19.97
C PRO A 25 -25.98 -33.26 -19.75
N ALA A 26 -24.77 -33.55 -19.24
CA ALA A 26 -24.24 -34.84 -18.83
C ALA A 26 -23.50 -35.66 -19.92
N ALA A 27 -22.22 -35.35 -20.09
CA ALA A 27 -21.21 -36.35 -20.41
C ALA A 27 -19.96 -36.11 -19.55
N ARG A 28 -19.78 -37.01 -18.58
CA ARG A 28 -18.64 -37.13 -17.67
C ARG A 28 -17.34 -37.32 -18.44
N ARG A 29 -16.28 -36.58 -18.09
CA ARG A 29 -14.88 -37.07 -18.07
C ARG A 29 -14.09 -36.35 -16.96
N ARG A 30 -13.62 -37.11 -15.97
CA ARG A 30 -12.44 -36.78 -15.14
C ARG A 30 -11.20 -37.08 -15.97
N PRO A 31 -10.13 -36.28 -15.87
CA PRO A 31 -8.96 -36.61 -15.02
C PRO A 31 -8.35 -35.32 -14.41
N ASP A 32 -7.34 -35.26 -13.54
CA ASP A 32 -6.63 -36.21 -12.70
C ASP A 32 -5.88 -35.35 -11.65
N THR A 33 -5.84 -35.86 -10.42
CA THR A 33 -4.83 -35.67 -9.38
C THR A 33 -4.26 -34.28 -9.08
N VAL A 34 -4.66 -33.78 -7.91
CA VAL A 34 -3.94 -32.85 -7.05
C VAL A 34 -2.47 -33.27 -6.94
N ARG A 35 -1.55 -32.46 -7.47
CA ARG A 35 -0.12 -32.56 -7.11
C ARG A 35 0.10 -31.80 -5.81
N SER A 36 0.27 -32.59 -4.75
CA SER A 36 0.84 -32.18 -3.47
C SER A 36 2.16 -31.42 -3.67
N ILE A 37 2.21 -30.18 -3.20
CA ILE A 37 3.46 -29.42 -3.08
C ILE A 37 4.24 -30.04 -1.92
N VAL A 38 5.34 -30.70 -2.26
CA VAL A 38 6.33 -31.22 -1.30
C VAL A 38 7.22 -30.06 -0.87
N ILE A 39 7.26 -29.79 0.43
CA ILE A 39 8.25 -28.90 1.07
C ILE A 39 9.56 -29.70 1.17
N PRO A 40 10.67 -29.30 0.54
CA PRO A 40 11.93 -30.02 0.70
C PRO A 40 12.54 -29.72 2.08
N GLU A 41 12.82 -30.80 2.81
CA GLU A 41 13.64 -30.79 4.01
C GLU A 41 15.09 -30.37 3.70
N ARG A 42 15.73 -29.73 4.69
CA ARG A 42 17.14 -29.37 4.67
C ARG A 42 18.01 -30.63 4.61
N ALA A 43 18.95 -30.67 3.67
CA ALA A 43 20.19 -31.45 3.77
C ALA A 43 21.34 -30.61 3.23
N GLY A 44 22.41 -30.49 4.01
CA GLY A 44 23.55 -29.61 3.74
C GLY A 44 24.62 -30.21 2.83
N GLY A 45 25.67 -29.40 2.60
CA GLY A 45 26.99 -29.88 2.18
C GLY A 45 27.59 -29.20 0.94
N CYS A 46 28.35 -28.12 1.18
CA CYS A 46 29.48 -27.53 0.43
C CYS A 46 29.77 -27.95 -1.02
N SER A 47 30.07 -26.99 -1.91
CA SER A 47 31.43 -26.40 -2.00
C SER A 47 31.59 -25.30 -3.07
N HIS A 48 32.48 -24.34 -2.79
CA HIS A 48 33.21 -23.43 -3.69
C HIS A 48 32.45 -22.42 -4.58
N ALA A 49 32.20 -21.22 -4.04
CA ALA A 49 32.28 -19.97 -4.80
C ALA A 49 33.01 -18.91 -3.97
N ARG A 50 34.04 -18.30 -4.56
CA ARG A 50 34.95 -17.35 -3.92
C ARG A 50 34.19 -16.17 -3.33
N ALA A 51 34.20 -16.08 -2.00
CA ALA A 51 33.73 -14.93 -1.26
C ALA A 51 34.68 -13.74 -1.52
N HIS A 52 34.21 -12.72 -2.24
CA HIS A 52 34.72 -11.37 -2.06
C HIS A 52 34.36 -10.95 -0.63
N ARG A 53 35.29 -11.16 0.30
CA ARG A 53 35.23 -10.59 1.64
C ARG A 53 35.29 -9.07 1.48
N SER A 54 34.13 -8.42 1.48
CA SER A 54 34.04 -7.01 1.83
C SER A 54 34.55 -6.90 3.26
N ARG A 55 35.66 -6.18 3.43
CA ARG A 55 36.23 -5.84 4.72
C ARG A 55 35.22 -4.96 5.44
N ASN A 56 34.52 -5.52 6.44
CA ASN A 56 33.72 -4.70 7.35
C ASN A 56 34.69 -4.00 8.30
N ALA A 57 35.17 -2.82 7.86
CA ALA A 57 35.81 -1.85 8.73
C ALA A 57 34.74 -1.27 9.67
N GLY A 58 35.10 -1.08 10.94
CA GLY A 58 34.18 -0.84 12.05
C GLY A 58 33.18 0.30 11.85
N GLY A 59 31.99 0.11 12.41
CA GLY A 59 31.00 1.16 12.59
C GLY A 59 30.11 0.80 13.77
N GLY A 60 30.04 1.67 14.78
CA GLY A 60 28.93 1.63 15.74
C GLY A 60 27.64 1.74 14.94
N GLY A 61 26.90 0.63 14.83
CA GLY A 61 25.76 0.53 13.92
C GLY A 61 24.68 1.55 14.29
N ARG A 62 24.14 2.27 13.29
CA ARG A 62 22.97 3.14 13.49
C ARG A 62 21.80 2.27 14.02
N THR A 63 21.12 2.75 15.03
CA THR A 63 19.89 2.14 15.55
C THR A 63 18.67 2.73 14.83
N LEU A 64 17.72 1.88 14.44
CA LEU A 64 16.37 2.31 14.06
C LEU A 64 15.43 2.13 15.26
N ALA A 65 14.83 3.22 15.75
CA ALA A 65 13.76 3.12 16.73
C ALA A 65 12.44 2.78 16.02
N VAL A 66 11.71 1.77 16.48
CA VAL A 66 10.39 1.41 15.93
C VAL A 66 9.33 1.70 16.97
N ARG A 67 8.18 2.25 16.55
CA ARG A 67 7.06 2.55 17.45
C ARG A 67 5.73 2.15 16.83
N TYR A 68 4.90 1.52 17.65
CA TYR A 68 3.54 1.09 17.29
C TYR A 68 2.49 1.80 18.15
N PRO A 69 2.07 3.03 17.80
CA PRO A 69 1.00 3.72 18.54
C PRO A 69 -0.39 3.10 18.32
N GLY A 70 -0.50 2.02 17.53
CA GLY A 70 -1.77 1.39 17.17
C GLY A 70 -2.57 2.25 16.21
N ARG A 71 -3.86 2.43 16.50
CA ARG A 71 -4.75 3.27 15.70
C ARG A 71 -4.83 4.67 16.28
N ILE A 72 -4.44 5.67 15.48
CA ILE A 72 -4.41 7.07 15.89
C ILE A 72 -5.09 7.96 14.85
N GLY A 73 -5.80 8.99 15.30
CA GLY A 73 -6.38 10.00 14.41
C GLY A 73 -5.32 10.67 13.54
N TYR A 74 -5.70 11.10 12.33
CA TYR A 74 -4.74 11.65 11.36
C TYR A 74 -4.01 12.90 11.89
N GLN A 75 -4.76 13.84 12.47
CA GLN A 75 -4.21 15.09 13.01
C GLN A 75 -3.23 14.86 14.18
N PRO A 76 -3.57 14.09 15.24
CA PRO A 76 -2.61 13.72 16.28
C PRO A 76 -1.35 13.02 15.74
N ALA A 77 -1.47 12.22 14.68
CA ALA A 77 -0.29 11.59 14.06
C ALA A 77 0.61 12.59 13.31
N LEU A 78 0.05 13.64 12.71
CA LEU A 78 0.84 14.73 12.12
C LEU A 78 1.63 15.50 13.19
N GLU A 79 1.01 15.76 14.35
CA GLU A 79 1.65 16.42 15.50
C GLU A 79 2.78 15.56 16.09
N LEU A 80 2.55 14.25 16.21
CA LEU A 80 3.57 13.30 16.61
C LEU A 80 4.76 13.31 15.62
N GLN A 81 4.49 13.29 14.32
CA GLN A 81 5.54 13.38 13.31
C GLN A 81 6.33 14.68 13.42
N ALA A 82 5.65 15.83 13.56
CA ALA A 82 6.31 17.12 13.71
C ALA A 82 7.23 17.15 14.94
N THR A 83 6.78 16.60 16.06
CA THR A 83 7.58 16.48 17.29
C THR A 83 8.83 15.61 17.06
N LEU A 84 8.68 14.44 16.42
CA LEU A 84 9.80 13.55 16.14
C LEU A 84 10.79 14.15 15.13
N VAL A 85 10.29 14.88 14.12
CA VAL A 85 11.13 15.59 13.15
C VAL A 85 12.05 16.58 13.87
N GLU A 86 11.53 17.39 14.79
CA GLU A 86 12.35 18.37 15.52
C GLU A 86 13.33 17.71 16.49
N ARG A 87 12.90 16.67 17.21
CA ARG A 87 13.80 15.88 18.07
C ARG A 87 14.92 15.23 17.27
N ARG A 88 14.60 14.64 16.11
CA ARG A 88 15.59 14.03 15.22
C ARG A 88 16.55 15.07 14.67
N ARG A 89 16.04 16.23 14.24
CA ARG A 89 16.85 17.36 13.75
C ARG A 89 17.89 17.83 14.78
N ARG A 90 17.51 17.84 16.06
CA ARG A 90 18.40 18.19 17.18
C ARG A 90 19.33 17.06 17.63
N GLY A 91 19.24 15.88 17.02
CA GLY A 91 20.04 14.71 17.39
C GLY A 91 19.63 14.04 18.70
N GLU A 92 18.45 14.36 19.25
CA GLU A 92 17.99 13.88 20.55
C GLU A 92 17.41 12.46 20.51
N ILE A 93 17.07 11.97 19.32
CA ILE A 93 16.57 10.62 19.07
C ILE A 93 17.28 10.02 17.85
N PRO A 94 17.37 8.69 17.76
CA PRO A 94 17.77 8.02 16.53
C PRO A 94 16.70 8.20 15.44
N ASP A 95 17.01 7.73 14.23
CA ASP A 95 15.98 7.59 13.19
C ASP A 95 14.84 6.73 13.72
N THR A 96 13.61 7.12 13.39
CA THR A 96 12.41 6.48 13.94
C THR A 96 11.49 6.03 12.83
N LEU A 97 10.99 4.80 12.88
CA LEU A 97 9.90 4.31 12.06
C LEU A 97 8.63 4.21 12.91
N LEU A 98 7.63 5.04 12.61
CA LEU A 98 6.28 4.84 13.14
C LEU A 98 5.54 3.84 12.26
N LEU A 99 4.88 2.85 12.86
CA LEU A 99 4.00 1.90 12.19
C LEU A 99 2.63 1.92 12.88
N LEU A 100 1.59 2.30 12.14
CA LEU A 100 0.29 2.60 12.71
C LEU A 100 -0.85 2.34 11.73
N GLU A 101 -2.07 2.47 12.24
CA GLU A 101 -3.28 2.59 11.44
C GLU A 101 -3.95 3.96 11.68
N HIS A 102 -4.76 4.40 10.72
CA HIS A 102 -5.67 5.53 10.91
C HIS A 102 -7.12 5.03 10.97
N PRO A 103 -8.02 5.75 11.68
CA PRO A 103 -9.45 5.76 11.33
C PRO A 103 -9.64 6.17 9.86
N HIS A 104 -10.83 5.94 9.30
CA HIS A 104 -11.10 6.27 7.90
C HIS A 104 -10.84 7.75 7.61
N VAL A 105 -9.90 8.00 6.70
CA VAL A 105 -9.51 9.36 6.32
C VAL A 105 -9.07 9.40 4.87
N ILE A 106 -9.53 10.44 4.15
CA ILE A 106 -9.03 10.83 2.85
C ILE A 106 -8.06 11.99 3.06
N THR A 107 -6.88 11.91 2.45
CA THR A 107 -5.84 12.94 2.59
C THR A 107 -5.48 13.52 1.24
N LEU A 108 -5.45 14.85 1.16
CA LEU A 108 -5.05 15.62 -0.01
C LEU A 108 -3.58 16.01 0.13
N GLY A 109 -2.72 15.50 -0.76
CA GLY A 109 -1.33 15.95 -0.86
C GLY A 109 -1.20 17.31 -1.55
N SER A 110 0.03 17.75 -1.80
CA SER A 110 0.32 19.05 -2.42
C SER A 110 -0.15 19.20 -3.86
N SER A 111 -0.39 18.08 -4.56
CA SER A 111 -1.03 18.04 -5.88
C SER A 111 -2.53 17.71 -5.80
N GLY A 112 -3.05 17.58 -4.58
CA GLY A 112 -4.43 17.32 -4.23
C GLY A 112 -5.38 18.40 -4.73
N ARG A 113 -6.54 17.99 -5.26
CA ARG A 113 -7.65 18.91 -5.57
C ARG A 113 -8.95 18.37 -5.00
N ALA A 114 -9.85 19.26 -4.60
CA ALA A 114 -11.17 18.89 -4.09
C ALA A 114 -11.95 18.01 -5.09
N GLY A 115 -11.83 18.25 -6.40
CA GLY A 115 -12.48 17.45 -7.44
C GLY A 115 -11.97 16.01 -7.59
N HIS A 116 -10.94 15.62 -6.84
CA HIS A 116 -10.45 14.23 -6.76
C HIS A 116 -11.14 13.44 -5.66
N VAL A 117 -11.96 14.10 -4.84
CA VAL A 117 -12.87 13.45 -3.89
C VAL A 117 -14.23 13.34 -4.57
N LEU A 118 -14.70 12.12 -4.81
CA LEU A 118 -15.89 11.87 -5.62
C LEU A 118 -17.19 11.99 -4.83
N LEU A 119 -17.13 11.72 -3.53
CA LEU A 119 -18.29 11.78 -2.66
C LEU A 119 -18.43 13.18 -2.06
N PRO A 120 -19.66 13.71 -1.96
CA PRO A 120 -19.90 14.97 -1.27
C PRO A 120 -19.61 14.83 0.23
N SER A 121 -19.27 15.95 0.88
CA SER A 121 -18.81 15.97 2.27
C SER A 121 -19.81 15.36 3.27
N ASP A 122 -21.10 15.48 3.02
CA ASP A 122 -22.16 14.91 3.86
C ASP A 122 -22.19 13.37 3.78
N GLU A 123 -21.95 12.80 2.60
CA GLU A 123 -21.87 11.35 2.40
C GLU A 123 -20.60 10.79 3.04
N LEU A 124 -19.46 11.50 2.93
CA LEU A 124 -18.23 11.13 3.62
C LEU A 124 -18.42 11.12 5.14
N ALA A 125 -19.10 12.15 5.68
CA ALA A 125 -19.42 12.22 7.10
C ALA A 125 -20.32 11.06 7.55
N ARG A 126 -21.35 10.69 6.77
CA ARG A 126 -22.21 9.52 7.04
C ARG A 126 -21.42 8.21 7.07
N ARG A 127 -20.38 8.10 6.24
CA ARG A 127 -19.46 6.94 6.21
C ARG A 127 -18.35 7.00 7.25
N GLY A 128 -18.31 8.05 8.07
CA GLY A 128 -17.25 8.26 9.07
C GLY A 128 -15.87 8.51 8.48
N ILE A 129 -15.79 9.04 7.26
CA ILE A 129 -14.53 9.31 6.55
C ILE A 129 -14.17 10.78 6.73
N ALA A 130 -13.09 11.06 7.45
CA ALA A 130 -12.55 12.42 7.58
C ALA A 130 -11.84 12.86 6.30
N VAL A 131 -11.71 14.16 6.06
CA VAL A 131 -10.90 14.72 4.95
C VAL A 131 -9.88 15.70 5.53
N HIS A 132 -8.61 15.52 5.17
CA HIS A 132 -7.52 16.37 5.65
C HIS A 132 -6.59 16.80 4.51
N GLU A 133 -6.11 18.04 4.56
CA GLU A 133 -4.93 18.46 3.80
C GLU A 133 -3.68 17.99 4.53
N ALA A 134 -2.83 17.22 3.84
CA ALA A 134 -1.72 16.51 4.49
C ALA A 134 -0.36 17.20 4.32
N GLY A 135 -0.21 18.14 3.37
CA GLY A 135 1.07 18.80 3.11
C GLY A 135 2.21 17.86 2.69
N ARG A 136 1.89 16.61 2.29
CA ARG A 136 2.81 15.62 1.70
C ARG A 136 2.84 15.72 0.18
N GLY A 137 3.86 15.17 -0.46
CA GLY A 137 3.87 14.95 -1.90
C GLY A 137 2.74 14.02 -2.37
N GLY A 138 2.38 14.15 -3.64
CA GLY A 138 1.32 13.37 -4.28
C GLY A 138 -0.06 14.02 -4.22
N ASP A 139 -1.06 13.27 -4.67
CA ASP A 139 -2.44 13.70 -4.79
C ASP A 139 -3.28 13.17 -3.61
N VAL A 140 -4.54 12.82 -3.84
CA VAL A 140 -5.47 12.20 -2.91
C VAL A 140 -5.12 10.74 -2.62
N THR A 141 -5.29 10.29 -1.38
CA THR A 141 -5.30 8.86 -1.03
C THR A 141 -6.24 8.61 0.15
N TYR A 142 -6.63 7.35 0.34
CA TYR A 142 -7.36 6.87 1.50
C TYR A 142 -6.43 6.14 2.48
N HIS A 143 -6.73 6.30 3.77
CA HIS A 143 -6.20 5.49 4.87
C HIS A 143 -7.34 5.02 5.77
N GLY A 144 -7.16 3.85 6.38
CA GLY A 144 -8.12 3.33 7.35
C GLY A 144 -7.69 1.99 7.95
N PRO A 145 -8.58 1.36 8.74
CA PRO A 145 -8.35 0.05 9.33
C PRO A 145 -7.94 -1.01 8.29
N GLY A 146 -7.00 -1.89 8.68
CA GLY A 146 -6.41 -2.91 7.83
C GLY A 146 -5.27 -2.40 6.94
N GLN A 147 -4.97 -1.11 6.93
CA GLN A 147 -3.83 -0.53 6.19
C GLN A 147 -2.66 -0.25 7.14
N LEU A 148 -1.49 -0.82 6.84
CA LEU A 148 -0.26 -0.52 7.57
C LEU A 148 0.34 0.79 7.05
N VAL A 149 0.25 1.85 7.84
CA VAL A 149 0.84 3.15 7.53
C VAL A 149 2.20 3.24 8.21
N GLY A 150 3.23 3.60 7.44
CA GLY A 150 4.58 3.79 7.94
C GLY A 150 5.07 5.21 7.74
N TYR A 151 5.58 5.82 8.82
CA TYR A 151 6.22 7.13 8.78
C TYR A 151 7.69 7.03 9.20
N PRO A 152 8.62 6.85 8.25
CA PRO A 152 10.05 6.93 8.52
C PRO A 152 10.45 8.39 8.75
N ILE A 153 10.88 8.71 9.97
CA ILE A 153 11.44 9.99 10.40
C ILE A 153 12.96 9.83 10.46
N LEU A 154 13.61 10.07 9.34
CA LEU A 154 15.02 9.79 9.09
C LEU A 154 15.79 11.07 8.84
N ASP A 155 17.03 11.15 9.32
CA ASP A 155 17.99 12.13 8.81
C ASP A 155 18.67 11.58 7.54
N LEU A 156 18.43 12.22 6.41
CA LEU A 156 19.00 11.85 5.11
C LEU A 156 20.42 12.38 4.90
N LYS A 157 20.97 13.18 5.82
CA LYS A 157 22.35 13.67 5.74
C LYS A 157 23.34 12.66 6.34
N PRO A 158 24.61 12.74 5.91
CA PRO A 158 25.09 13.48 4.73
C PRO A 158 24.89 12.71 3.42
N ASP A 159 24.62 11.41 3.50
CA ASP A 159 24.84 10.40 2.45
C ASP A 159 23.64 10.10 1.54
N ARG A 160 22.45 10.59 1.90
CA ARG A 160 21.18 10.31 1.22
C ARG A 160 20.37 11.56 0.89
N ARG A 161 21.03 12.71 0.66
CA ARG A 161 20.41 13.95 0.18
C ARG A 161 19.91 13.88 -1.27
N ASP A 162 19.12 12.86 -1.57
CA ASP A 162 18.53 12.58 -2.87
C ASP A 162 17.13 12.00 -2.64
N LEU A 163 16.12 12.82 -2.99
CA LEU A 163 14.72 12.47 -2.80
C LEU A 163 14.29 11.28 -3.69
N HIS A 164 14.81 11.21 -4.91
CA HIS A 164 14.49 10.12 -5.84
C HIS A 164 15.05 8.80 -5.33
N ARG A 165 16.32 8.81 -4.89
CA ARG A 165 16.94 7.63 -4.26
C ARG A 165 16.18 7.20 -3.00
N TYR A 166 15.77 8.14 -2.16
CA TYR A 166 14.98 7.83 -0.97
C TYR A 166 13.64 7.18 -1.31
N LEU A 167 12.88 7.73 -2.27
CA LEU A 167 11.64 7.14 -2.76
C LEU A 167 11.85 5.72 -3.31
N ARG A 168 12.88 5.51 -4.15
CA ARG A 168 13.21 4.18 -4.68
C ARG A 168 13.63 3.19 -3.59
N SER A 169 14.24 3.68 -2.51
CA SER A 169 14.56 2.88 -1.33
C SER A 169 13.29 2.44 -0.60
N LEU A 170 12.32 3.34 -0.38
CA LEU A 170 11.02 2.98 0.22
C LEU A 170 10.23 1.96 -0.63
N GLU A 171 10.22 2.12 -1.95
CA GLU A 171 9.66 1.11 -2.85
C GLU A 171 10.39 -0.24 -2.69
N GLY A 172 11.72 -0.21 -2.59
CA GLY A 172 12.55 -1.40 -2.36
C GLY A 172 12.22 -2.10 -1.05
N VAL A 173 12.03 -1.35 0.04
CA VAL A 173 11.60 -1.86 1.34
C VAL A 173 10.28 -2.60 1.21
N LEU A 174 9.28 -1.97 0.60
CA LEU A 174 7.95 -2.55 0.46
C LEU A 174 7.95 -3.79 -0.45
N ILE A 175 8.73 -3.78 -1.53
CA ILE A 175 8.92 -4.94 -2.41
C ILE A 175 9.57 -6.09 -1.64
N ARG A 176 10.64 -5.83 -0.86
CA ARG A 176 11.29 -6.85 -0.02
C ARG A 176 10.31 -7.40 1.03
N ALA A 177 9.55 -6.52 1.69
CA ALA A 177 8.57 -6.92 2.69
C ALA A 177 7.45 -7.79 2.09
N LEU A 178 6.97 -7.47 0.88
CA LEU A 178 6.02 -8.32 0.15
C LEU A 178 6.60 -9.70 -0.19
N GLY A 179 7.90 -9.78 -0.44
CA GLY A 179 8.62 -11.04 -0.69
C GLY A 179 8.51 -12.06 0.45
N GLU A 180 8.46 -11.61 1.71
CA GLU A 180 8.24 -12.47 2.89
C GLU A 180 6.86 -13.18 2.84
N PHE A 181 5.91 -12.64 2.08
CA PHE A 181 4.59 -13.22 1.85
C PHE A 181 4.50 -14.04 0.56
N GLY A 182 5.62 -14.23 -0.16
CA GLY A 182 5.65 -14.87 -1.48
C GLY A 182 5.06 -14.00 -2.60
N LEU A 183 4.92 -12.68 -2.36
CA LEU A 183 4.37 -11.73 -3.34
C LEU A 183 5.51 -10.98 -4.03
N VAL A 184 5.44 -10.91 -5.36
CA VAL A 184 6.42 -10.20 -6.18
C VAL A 184 5.91 -8.79 -6.48
N GLY A 185 6.33 -7.82 -5.68
CA GLY A 185 6.05 -6.40 -5.91
C GLY A 185 6.93 -5.80 -7.01
N GLU A 186 6.39 -4.85 -7.75
CA GLU A 186 7.08 -4.13 -8.81
C GLU A 186 6.95 -2.60 -8.65
N ARG A 187 7.89 -1.89 -9.27
CA ARG A 187 7.81 -0.44 -9.44
C ARG A 187 7.10 -0.14 -10.75
N ASP A 188 6.30 0.90 -10.74
CA ASP A 188 5.76 1.46 -11.97
C ASP A 188 6.61 2.65 -12.43
N ARG A 189 6.78 2.80 -13.75
CA ARG A 189 7.60 3.87 -14.33
C ARG A 189 6.93 5.22 -14.22
N ASP A 190 5.60 5.25 -14.28
CA ASP A 190 4.78 6.45 -14.41
C ASP A 190 4.09 6.81 -13.09
N ALA A 191 4.09 5.91 -12.11
CA ALA A 191 3.39 6.10 -10.86
C ALA A 191 4.12 5.59 -9.61
N THR A 192 4.41 6.51 -8.69
CA THR A 192 5.01 6.20 -7.39
C THR A 192 4.16 5.23 -6.56
N GLY A 193 4.84 4.27 -5.94
CA GLY A 193 4.25 3.24 -5.09
C GLY A 193 4.72 1.85 -5.50
N VAL A 194 4.15 0.84 -4.86
CA VAL A 194 4.40 -0.57 -5.20
C VAL A 194 3.15 -1.21 -5.75
N TRP A 195 3.36 -2.01 -6.79
CA TRP A 195 2.32 -2.59 -7.64
C TRP A 195 2.49 -4.11 -7.73
N ILE A 196 1.41 -4.83 -8.01
CA ILE A 196 1.42 -6.26 -8.33
C ILE A 196 0.40 -6.49 -9.45
N GLY A 197 0.86 -6.88 -10.64
CA GLY A 197 -0.02 -7.18 -11.77
C GLY A 197 -0.84 -5.97 -12.19
N GLY A 198 -0.23 -4.79 -12.18
CA GLY A 198 -0.89 -3.52 -12.51
C GLY A 198 -1.78 -2.92 -11.42
N ALA A 199 -2.00 -3.61 -10.29
CA ALA A 199 -2.78 -3.11 -9.16
C ALA A 199 -1.89 -2.54 -8.04
N LYS A 200 -2.22 -1.36 -7.50
CA LYS A 200 -1.41 -0.72 -6.44
C LYS A 200 -1.64 -1.42 -5.10
N VAL A 201 -0.58 -1.93 -4.49
CA VAL A 201 -0.61 -2.55 -3.15
C VAL A 201 -0.10 -1.60 -2.07
N ALA A 202 0.76 -0.64 -2.42
CA ALA A 202 1.22 0.38 -1.49
C ALA A 202 1.35 1.76 -2.13
N ALA A 203 0.86 2.79 -1.45
CA ALA A 203 1.08 4.19 -1.80
C ALA A 203 2.29 4.75 -1.06
N ILE A 204 3.01 5.68 -1.68
CA ILE A 204 4.13 6.41 -1.04
C ILE A 204 3.92 7.89 -1.29
N GLY A 205 3.96 8.67 -0.22
CA GLY A 205 3.85 10.12 -0.23
C GLY A 205 4.63 10.68 0.96
N ILE A 206 5.70 11.39 0.67
CA ILE A 206 6.66 11.88 1.66
C ILE A 206 6.70 13.41 1.68
N ARG A 207 7.27 13.95 2.75
CA ARG A 207 7.78 15.32 2.83
C ARG A 207 9.20 15.28 3.37
N VAL A 208 10.04 16.20 2.92
CA VAL A 208 11.39 16.41 3.47
C VAL A 208 11.49 17.87 3.89
N SER A 209 11.85 18.09 5.15
CA SER A 209 12.06 19.44 5.69
C SER A 209 13.36 20.07 5.17
N SER A 210 13.54 21.38 5.36
CA SER A 210 14.78 22.09 4.99
C SER A 210 16.04 21.51 5.64
N GLY A 211 15.90 20.80 6.76
CA GLY A 211 16.97 20.09 7.46
C GLY A 211 17.27 18.68 6.95
N TRP A 212 16.62 18.21 5.87
CA TRP A 212 16.71 16.84 5.33
C TRP A 212 16.17 15.75 6.27
N ILE A 213 15.27 16.13 7.17
CA ILE A 213 14.51 15.18 7.98
C ILE A 213 13.20 14.84 7.28
N THR A 214 12.91 13.55 7.15
CA THR A 214 11.72 13.03 6.45
C THR A 214 10.49 13.02 7.36
N SER A 215 9.32 13.17 6.76
CA SER A 215 8.01 12.90 7.36
C SER A 215 7.04 12.34 6.32
N HIS A 216 5.87 11.89 6.78
CA HIS A 216 4.98 10.98 6.06
C HIS A 216 5.76 9.72 5.64
N GLY A 217 5.38 9.05 4.56
CA GLY A 217 5.98 7.76 4.23
C GLY A 217 5.14 6.96 3.26
N PHE A 218 4.69 5.81 3.72
CA PHE A 218 3.97 4.84 2.90
C PHE A 218 2.70 4.34 3.58
N ALA A 219 1.81 3.76 2.77
CA ALA A 219 0.60 3.09 3.20
C ALA A 219 0.47 1.77 2.44
N LEU A 220 0.70 0.66 3.12
CA LEU A 220 0.64 -0.70 2.60
C LEU A 220 -0.73 -1.31 2.90
N ASN A 221 -1.45 -1.70 1.85
CA ASN A 221 -2.74 -2.34 1.99
C ASN A 221 -2.56 -3.80 2.46
N ALA A 222 -2.73 -4.07 3.76
CA ALA A 222 -2.59 -5.41 4.32
C ALA A 222 -3.94 -6.16 4.27
N ASP A 223 -4.90 -5.75 5.10
CA ASP A 223 -6.29 -6.25 5.17
C ASP A 223 -7.30 -5.13 4.90
N THR A 224 -6.86 -4.07 4.21
CA THR A 224 -7.65 -2.85 3.96
C THR A 224 -8.93 -3.16 3.19
N ASP A 225 -10.04 -2.57 3.61
CA ASP A 225 -11.25 -2.51 2.79
C ASP A 225 -11.00 -1.58 1.59
N LEU A 226 -10.86 -2.19 0.42
CA LEU A 226 -10.51 -1.49 -0.81
C LEU A 226 -11.67 -0.68 -1.39
N SER A 227 -12.92 -0.92 -0.95
CA SER A 227 -14.10 -0.18 -1.46
C SER A 227 -14.06 1.30 -1.11
N HIS A 228 -13.30 1.70 -0.08
CA HIS A 228 -13.11 3.10 0.25
C HIS A 228 -12.29 3.88 -0.78
N PHE A 229 -11.50 3.20 -1.63
CA PHE A 229 -10.80 3.87 -2.73
C PHE A 229 -11.77 4.33 -3.83
N ASP A 230 -12.99 3.78 -3.91
CA ASP A 230 -14.02 4.23 -4.86
C ASP A 230 -14.52 5.65 -4.55
N ALA A 231 -14.24 6.17 -3.36
CA ALA A 231 -14.57 7.54 -2.98
C ALA A 231 -13.59 8.59 -3.55
N ILE A 232 -12.49 8.18 -4.18
CA ILE A 232 -11.43 9.07 -4.65
C ILE A 232 -10.97 8.75 -6.07
N VAL A 233 -10.42 9.74 -6.75
CA VAL A 233 -9.76 9.59 -8.04
C VAL A 233 -8.40 10.29 -8.01
N PRO A 234 -7.30 9.53 -7.86
CA PRO A 234 -5.97 10.10 -8.00
C PRO A 234 -5.68 10.48 -9.46
N CYS A 235 -4.98 11.59 -9.65
CA CYS A 235 -4.46 12.08 -10.92
C CYS A 235 -3.72 10.96 -11.67
N GLY A 236 -4.07 10.77 -12.94
CA GLY A 236 -3.37 9.83 -13.83
C GLY A 236 -3.58 8.34 -13.51
N LEU A 237 -4.38 7.99 -12.49
CA LEU A 237 -4.60 6.60 -12.05
C LEU A 237 -6.07 6.16 -12.12
N ARG A 238 -6.91 6.92 -12.83
CA ARG A 238 -8.37 6.76 -12.91
C ARG A 238 -8.82 5.35 -13.32
N GLU A 239 -7.95 4.59 -13.99
CA GLU A 239 -8.23 3.24 -14.50
C GLU A 239 -7.37 2.15 -13.84
N ARG A 240 -6.59 2.48 -12.80
CA ARG A 240 -5.63 1.55 -12.20
C ARG A 240 -6.14 1.02 -10.86
N PRO A 241 -6.38 -0.29 -10.74
CA PRO A 241 -6.97 -0.86 -9.54
C PRO A 241 -6.02 -0.78 -8.34
N VAL A 242 -6.59 -0.86 -7.14
CA VAL A 242 -5.86 -1.09 -5.89
C VAL A 242 -6.02 -2.56 -5.47
N THR A 243 -5.07 -3.08 -4.71
CA THR A 243 -5.11 -4.43 -4.14
C THR A 243 -4.56 -4.42 -2.71
N SER A 244 -4.64 -5.55 -2.02
CA SER A 244 -4.10 -5.77 -0.68
C SER A 244 -3.42 -7.13 -0.59
N ILE A 245 -2.53 -7.30 0.41
CA ILE A 245 -1.89 -8.60 0.69
C ILE A 245 -2.96 -9.67 0.91
N SER A 246 -3.99 -9.35 1.70
CA SER A 246 -5.06 -10.29 2.03
C SER A 246 -5.87 -10.73 0.81
N ARG A 247 -6.16 -9.78 -0.10
CA ARG A 247 -6.85 -10.08 -1.36
C ARG A 247 -6.03 -10.98 -2.27
N LEU A 248 -4.72 -10.72 -2.39
CA LEU A 248 -3.82 -11.49 -3.25
C LEU A 248 -3.63 -12.93 -2.75
N LEU A 249 -3.52 -13.10 -1.43
CA LEU A 249 -3.30 -14.42 -0.81
C LEU A 249 -4.59 -15.18 -0.49
N ARG A 250 -5.76 -14.54 -0.66
CA ARG A 250 -7.08 -15.09 -0.26
C ARG A 250 -7.13 -15.57 1.19
N ARG A 251 -6.39 -14.89 2.06
CA ARG A 251 -6.35 -15.12 3.51
C ARG A 251 -6.10 -13.80 4.22
N ARG A 252 -6.56 -13.66 5.45
CA ARG A 252 -6.34 -12.46 6.24
C ARG A 252 -4.86 -12.28 6.60
N VAL A 253 -4.31 -11.10 6.28
CA VAL A 253 -2.99 -10.62 6.70
C VAL A 253 -3.16 -9.22 7.25
N THR A 254 -3.11 -9.09 8.57
CA THR A 254 -3.32 -7.81 9.26
C THR A 254 -2.06 -6.94 9.22
N PRO A 255 -2.17 -5.63 9.50
CA PRO A 255 -1.02 -4.74 9.65
C PRO A 255 0.04 -5.26 10.64
N GLU A 256 -0.37 -5.89 11.73
CA GLU A 256 0.53 -6.47 12.74
C GLU A 256 1.35 -7.62 12.18
N LEU A 257 0.77 -8.44 11.29
CA LEU A 257 1.50 -9.51 10.59
C LEU A 257 2.45 -8.96 9.52
N ALA A 258 2.10 -7.83 8.88
CA ALA A 258 2.92 -7.19 7.85
C ALA A 258 4.09 -6.37 8.43
N ALA A 259 3.94 -5.82 9.62
CA ALA A 259 4.90 -4.90 10.24
C ALA A 259 6.32 -5.48 10.40
N PRO A 260 6.54 -6.72 10.90
CA PRO A 260 7.88 -7.29 11.05
C PRO A 260 8.65 -7.37 9.72
N ALA A 261 7.98 -7.73 8.63
CA ALA A 261 8.58 -7.78 7.29
C ALA A 261 9.04 -6.39 6.83
N VAL A 262 8.24 -5.35 7.12
CA VAL A 262 8.59 -3.96 6.84
C VAL A 262 9.79 -3.49 7.67
N VAL A 263 9.82 -3.80 8.98
CA VAL A 263 10.96 -3.45 9.84
C VAL A 263 12.24 -4.13 9.37
N SER A 264 12.19 -5.43 9.08
CA SER A 264 13.33 -6.18 8.54
C SER A 264 13.85 -5.57 7.24
N ALA A 265 12.95 -5.26 6.31
CA ALA A 265 13.30 -4.66 5.04
C ALA A 265 13.86 -3.23 5.19
N MET A 266 13.32 -2.41 6.11
CA MET A 266 13.86 -1.08 6.43
C MET A 266 15.28 -1.18 6.98
N THR A 267 15.51 -2.09 7.93
CA THR A 267 16.84 -2.33 8.52
C THR A 267 17.86 -2.68 7.45
N ALA A 268 17.51 -3.59 6.54
CA ALA A 268 18.39 -4.02 5.45
C ALA A 268 18.65 -2.92 4.42
N GLU A 269 17.62 -2.21 3.95
CA GLU A 269 17.76 -1.19 2.88
C GLU A 269 18.53 0.05 3.35
N PHE A 270 18.35 0.43 4.62
CA PHE A 270 18.99 1.62 5.20
C PHE A 270 20.26 1.31 6.00
N GLY A 271 20.61 0.03 6.18
CA GLY A 271 21.86 -0.38 6.81
C GLY A 271 21.91 -0.14 8.32
N TYR A 272 20.77 -0.31 9.00
CA TYR A 272 20.71 -0.22 10.46
C TYR A 272 21.35 -1.48 11.08
N GLY A 273 22.18 -1.29 12.11
CA GLY A 273 22.88 -2.37 12.80
C GLY A 273 22.08 -2.97 13.95
N SER A 274 21.06 -2.26 14.42
CA SER A 274 20.16 -2.68 15.50
C SER A 274 18.79 -2.01 15.35
N VAL A 275 17.79 -2.62 15.98
CA VAL A 275 16.44 -2.08 16.11
C VAL A 275 16.15 -1.89 17.59
N ASP A 276 15.71 -0.70 17.96
CA ASP A 276 15.16 -0.40 19.28
C ASP A 276 13.63 -0.41 19.18
N ASP A 277 13.01 -1.47 19.70
CA ASP A 277 11.56 -1.63 19.73
C ASP A 277 11.08 -1.70 21.19
N PRO A 278 10.88 -0.55 21.85
CA PRO A 278 10.49 -0.50 23.26
C PRO A 278 9.06 -1.05 23.51
N GLY A 279 8.31 -1.39 22.46
CA GLY A 279 6.97 -1.99 22.53
C GLY A 279 6.85 -3.35 21.84
N GLY A 280 7.96 -3.94 21.39
CA GLY A 280 7.96 -5.19 20.65
C GLY A 280 7.37 -6.34 21.46
N ALA A 281 6.54 -7.14 20.81
CA ALA A 281 5.80 -8.30 21.34
C ALA A 281 6.72 -9.38 21.93
N ASN A 282 7.27 -9.09 23.12
CA ASN A 282 7.96 -10.02 24.00
C ASN A 282 7.59 -9.74 25.48
N SER A 283 6.41 -9.19 25.71
CA SER A 283 5.78 -9.17 27.04
C SER A 283 4.90 -10.40 27.19
N LYS A 284 5.57 -11.53 27.48
CA LYS A 284 5.06 -12.80 28.04
C LYS A 284 3.90 -13.52 27.34
#